data_AF-A0A811RZ45-F1
#
_entry.id   AF-A0A811RZ45-F1
#
_cell.length_a   1.000
_cell.length_b   1.000
_cell.length_c   1.000
_cell.angle_alpha   90.00
_cell.angle_beta   90.00
_cell.angle_gamma   90.00
#
_symmetry.space_group_name_H-M   'P 1'
#
loop_
_entity.id
_entity.type
_entity.pdbx_description
1 polymer ?
#
loop_
_entity_poly.entity_id
_entity_poly.type
_entity_poly.pdbx_seq_one_letter_code
_entity_poly.pdbx_strand_id
1 'polypeptide(L)'
;MAPLFGREAWACVWRMVQNDLVHGWGLDWNFWRCVDDPEAQIGVVDAQFVVHRGVATLLAQGKAEDGGGVRERQWAEFHAFTWRLQDVEEKAH
;
A
#
# COMPACT_ATOMS: atom_id res chain seq x y z
N MET A 1 2.88 1.04 11.05
CA MET A 1 3.86 2.06 10.63
C MET A 1 3.11 3.23 10.00
N ALA A 2 3.47 4.47 10.29
CA ALA A 2 2.88 5.65 9.66
C ALA A 2 3.98 6.35 8.83
N PRO A 3 3.94 6.30 7.49
CA PRO A 3 4.96 6.93 6.67
C PRO A 3 4.80 8.46 6.66
N LEU A 4 5.93 9.16 6.58
CA LEU A 4 6.00 10.61 6.34
C LEU A 4 6.67 10.82 4.99
N PHE A 5 6.04 11.62 4.13
CA PHE A 5 6.54 11.87 2.79
C PHE A 5 7.04 13.30 2.66
N GLY A 6 8.21 13.45 2.03
CA GLY A 6 8.63 14.75 1.50
C GLY A 6 7.66 15.23 0.41
N ARG A 7 7.68 16.54 0.13
CA ARG A 7 6.77 17.16 -0.85
C ARG A 7 6.87 16.52 -2.25
N GLU A 8 8.09 16.18 -2.67
CA GLU A 8 8.37 15.59 -3.98
C GLU A 8 7.84 14.16 -4.08
N ALA A 9 8.19 13.32 -3.09
CA ALA A 9 7.71 11.94 -3.01
C ALA A 9 6.18 11.87 -2.85
N TRP A 10 5.57 12.80 -2.13
CA TRP A 10 4.11 12.82 -1.89
C TRP A 10 3.31 12.85 -3.18
N ALA A 11 3.73 13.63 -4.18
CA ALA A 11 3.02 13.71 -5.44
C ALA A 11 2.99 12.34 -6.15
N CYS A 12 4.09 11.59 -6.13
CA CYS A 12 4.17 10.24 -6.67
C CYS A 12 3.33 9.25 -5.84
N VAL A 13 3.48 9.25 -4.51
CA VAL A 13 2.73 8.35 -3.61
C VAL A 13 1.23 8.58 -3.71
N TRP A 14 0.79 9.83 -3.80
CA TRP A 14 -0.62 10.18 -3.99
C TRP A 14 -1.21 9.52 -5.23
N ARG A 15 -0.43 9.41 -6.31
CA ARG A 15 -0.82 8.75 -7.57
C ARG A 15 -0.73 7.22 -7.51
N MET A 16 -0.11 6.64 -6.48
CA MET A 16 -0.26 5.22 -6.16
C MET A 16 -1.54 4.97 -5.35
N VAL A 17 -1.91 5.91 -4.48
CA VAL A 17 -3.11 5.90 -3.63
C VAL A 17 -4.35 6.37 -4.43
N GLN A 18 -4.57 5.78 -5.60
CA GLN A 18 -5.69 6.17 -6.49
C GLN A 18 -7.02 5.48 -6.15
N ASN A 19 -7.02 4.56 -5.19
CA ASN A 19 -8.22 3.93 -4.64
C ASN A 19 -8.28 4.18 -3.14
N ASP A 20 -9.47 4.04 -2.57
CA ASP A 20 -9.67 3.85 -1.14
C ASP A 20 -8.92 2.57 -0.75
N LEU A 21 -7.66 2.71 -0.34
CA LEU A 21 -6.82 1.64 0.20
C LEU A 21 -7.32 1.27 1.60
N VAL A 22 -8.64 1.08 1.75
CA VAL A 22 -9.30 0.59 2.96
C VAL A 22 -8.64 -0.71 3.42
N HIS A 23 -7.94 -1.40 2.52
CA HIS A 23 -7.14 -2.58 2.79
C HIS A 23 -5.69 -2.51 2.26
N GLY A 24 -5.02 -1.34 2.36
CA GLY A 24 -3.72 -0.97 1.76
C GLY A 24 -2.46 -1.78 2.10
N TRP A 25 -2.57 -3.10 2.27
CA TRP A 25 -1.43 -3.99 2.46
C TRP A 25 -0.54 -4.01 1.21
N GLY A 26 0.76 -3.84 1.43
CA GLY A 26 1.77 -3.90 0.37
C GLY A 26 2.01 -2.59 -0.38
N LEU A 27 1.29 -1.50 -0.08
CA LEU A 27 1.61 -0.18 -0.65
C LEU A 27 3.01 0.29 -0.23
N ASP A 28 3.35 0.07 1.04
CA ASP A 28 4.61 0.45 1.67
C ASP A 28 5.83 -0.22 1.05
N TRP A 29 5.67 -1.40 0.45
CA TRP A 29 6.72 -2.09 -0.32
C TRP A 29 7.09 -1.38 -1.61
N ASN A 30 6.31 -0.38 -2.04
CA ASN A 30 6.46 0.29 -3.33
C ASN A 30 6.88 1.76 -3.21
N PHE A 31 6.99 2.31 -2.00
CA PHE A 31 7.38 3.72 -1.80
C PHE A 31 8.76 4.06 -2.36
N TRP A 32 9.67 3.10 -2.45
CA TRP A 32 10.98 3.28 -3.06
C TRP A 32 10.93 3.73 -4.53
N ARG A 33 9.82 3.46 -5.25
CA ARG A 33 9.64 3.93 -6.63
C ARG A 33 9.39 5.44 -6.74
N CYS A 34 9.13 6.12 -5.61
CA CYS A 34 8.86 7.55 -5.55
C CYS A 34 10.05 8.39 -5.10
N VAL A 35 11.24 7.80 -5.07
CA VAL A 35 12.51 8.42 -4.72
C VAL A 35 13.59 7.94 -5.69
N ASP A 36 14.64 8.72 -5.88
CA ASP A 36 15.72 8.40 -6.84
C ASP A 36 16.76 7.47 -6.21
N ASP A 37 17.10 7.70 -4.93
CA ASP A 37 18.02 6.89 -4.15
C ASP A 37 17.34 6.43 -2.85
N PRO A 38 16.74 5.23 -2.83
CA PRO A 38 16.05 4.71 -1.65
C PRO A 38 16.92 4.61 -0.41
N GLU A 39 18.21 4.29 -0.55
CA GLU A 39 19.12 4.11 0.60
C GLU A 39 19.44 5.44 1.26
N ALA A 40 19.57 6.52 0.47
CA ALA A 40 19.82 7.85 1.01
C ALA A 40 18.55 8.59 1.45
N GLN A 41 17.41 8.35 0.79
CA GLN A 41 16.20 9.17 0.96
C GLN A 41 15.14 8.53 1.86
N ILE A 42 15.16 7.22 2.10
CA ILE A 42 14.22 6.54 2.99
C ILE A 42 14.90 6.25 4.32
N GLY A 43 14.29 6.75 5.41
CA GLY A 43 14.80 6.57 6.76
C GLY A 43 13.72 6.17 7.76
N VAL A 44 14.15 5.62 8.89
CA VAL A 44 13.31 5.28 10.04
C VAL A 44 13.47 6.38 11.09
N VAL A 45 12.41 7.13 11.35
CA VAL A 45 12.41 8.22 12.35
C VAL A 45 12.15 7.69 13.76
N ASP A 46 11.34 6.63 13.86
CA ASP A 46 11.05 5.95 15.11
C ASP A 46 11.19 4.43 14.91
N ALA A 47 12.14 3.85 15.63
CA ALA A 47 12.43 2.42 15.62
C ALA A 47 11.76 1.67 16.79
N GLN A 48 10.93 2.36 17.59
CA GLN A 48 10.17 1.73 18.65
C GLN A 48 9.20 0.71 18.04
N PHE A 49 9.32 -0.54 18.47
CA PHE A 49 8.42 -1.58 18.02
C PHE A 49 7.02 -1.33 18.59
N VAL A 50 6.02 -1.35 17.72
CA VAL A 50 4.61 -1.36 18.13
C VAL A 50 4.12 -2.80 18.01
N VAL A 51 3.76 -3.42 19.13
CA VAL A 51 3.11 -4.73 19.10
C VAL A 51 1.66 -4.54 18.67
N HIS A 52 1.38 -4.85 17.41
CA HIS A 52 0.00 -4.95 16.94
C HIS A 52 -0.61 -6.26 17.47
N ARG A 53 -1.80 -6.17 18.08
CA ARG A 53 -2.64 -7.36 18.24
C ARG A 53 -3.00 -7.85 16.85
N GLY A 54 -2.45 -9.00 16.44
CA GLY A 54 -2.75 -9.65 15.15
C GLY A 54 -4.18 -10.18 15.01
N VAL A 55 -5.10 -9.72 15.87
CA VAL A 55 -6.53 -10.03 15.78
C VAL A 55 -7.11 -9.10 14.73
N ALA A 56 -7.25 -9.61 13.51
CA ALA A 56 -7.86 -8.85 12.45
C ALA A 56 -9.35 -8.67 12.73
N THR A 57 -9.75 -7.44 13.02
CA THR A 57 -11.10 -7.11 13.51
C THR A 57 -12.16 -7.15 12.43
N LEU A 58 -11.78 -7.01 11.16
CA LEU A 58 -12.71 -6.84 10.04
C LEU A 58 -12.79 -8.00 9.05
N LEU A 59 -11.98 -9.07 9.15
CA LEU A 59 -11.79 -10.06 8.07
C LEU A 59 -13.09 -10.66 7.49
N ALA A 60 -14.04 -10.99 8.37
CA ALA A 60 -15.31 -11.62 8.03
C ALA A 60 -16.50 -10.64 8.01
N GLN A 61 -16.25 -9.34 8.22
CA GLN A 61 -17.29 -8.33 8.06
C GLN A 61 -17.56 -8.07 6.57
N GLY A 62 -18.82 -7.74 6.27
CA GLY A 62 -19.34 -7.63 4.90
C GLY A 62 -20.25 -8.81 4.56
N LYS A 63 -21.35 -8.54 3.84
CA LYS A 63 -22.24 -9.59 3.34
C LYS A 63 -21.67 -10.15 2.03
N ALA A 64 -21.86 -11.44 1.80
CA ALA A 64 -21.46 -12.08 0.53
C ALA A 64 -22.10 -11.42 -0.70
N GLU A 65 -23.27 -10.79 -0.52
CA GLU A 65 -24.00 -10.04 -1.55
C GLU A 65 -23.25 -8.78 -2.05
N ASP A 66 -22.28 -8.26 -1.28
CA ASP A 66 -21.46 -7.06 -1.60
C ASP A 66 -20.05 -7.40 -2.11
N GLY A 67 -19.83 -8.61 -2.64
CA GLY A 67 -18.53 -9.03 -3.19
C GLY A 67 -17.56 -9.65 -2.19
N GLY A 68 -18.07 -10.39 -1.20
CA GLY A 68 -17.27 -11.15 -0.25
C GLY A 68 -16.87 -10.39 1.02
N GLY A 69 -16.18 -11.08 1.93
CA GLY A 69 -15.66 -10.48 3.17
C GLY A 69 -14.56 -9.45 2.89
N VAL A 70 -14.28 -8.54 3.84
CA VAL A 70 -13.17 -7.56 3.80
C VAL A 70 -11.86 -8.16 3.27
N ARG A 71 -11.51 -9.39 3.68
CA ARG A 71 -10.31 -10.07 3.18
C ARG A 71 -10.31 -10.27 1.66
N GLU A 72 -11.43 -10.69 1.09
CA GLU A 72 -11.51 -10.98 -0.35
C GLU A 72 -11.36 -9.70 -1.18
N ARG A 73 -12.03 -8.63 -0.75
CA ARG A 73 -11.92 -7.30 -1.36
C ARG A 73 -10.49 -6.73 -1.26
N GLN A 74 -9.84 -6.92 -0.11
CA GLN A 74 -8.42 -6.60 0.07
C GLN A 74 -7.53 -7.28 -0.97
N TRP A 75 -7.71 -8.59 -1.19
CA TRP A 75 -6.93 -9.32 -2.18
C TRP A 75 -7.18 -8.82 -3.60
N ALA A 76 -8.45 -8.56 -3.95
CA ALA A 76 -8.81 -8.00 -5.25
C ALA A 76 -8.17 -6.62 -5.49
N GLU A 77 -8.23 -5.72 -4.51
CA GLU A 77 -7.58 -4.39 -4.55
C GLU A 77 -6.05 -4.52 -4.74
N PHE A 78 -5.41 -5.42 -3.98
CA PHE A 78 -3.97 -5.66 -4.08
C PHE A 78 -3.56 -6.23 -5.44
N HIS A 79 -4.32 -7.17 -5.99
CA HIS A 79 -4.08 -7.71 -7.32
C HIS A 79 -4.21 -6.65 -8.42
N ALA A 80 -5.27 -5.82 -8.37
CA ALA A 80 -5.45 -4.73 -9.32
C ALA A 80 -4.34 -3.68 -9.22
N PHE A 81 -3.83 -3.40 -8.02
CA PHE A 81 -2.67 -2.53 -7.83
C PHE A 81 -1.40 -3.14 -8.43
N THR A 82 -1.11 -4.40 -8.12
CA THR A 82 0.09 -5.10 -8.60
C THR A 82 0.11 -5.17 -10.14
N TRP A 83 -1.04 -5.47 -10.75
CA TRP A 83 -1.17 -5.53 -12.20
C TRP A 83 -0.88 -4.18 -12.87
N ARG A 84 -1.37 -3.07 -12.29
CA ARG A 84 -1.06 -1.72 -12.80
C ARG A 84 0.42 -1.37 -12.70
N LEU A 85 1.10 -1.79 -11.63
CA LEU A 85 2.54 -1.57 -11.49
C LEU A 85 3.32 -2.35 -12.55
N GLN A 86 2.97 -3.62 -12.76
CA GLN A 86 3.60 -4.46 -13.78
C GLN A 86 3.42 -3.88 -15.19
N ASP A 87 2.21 -3.43 -15.54
CA ASP A 87 1.94 -2.79 -16.83
C ASP A 87 2.79 -1.52 -17.06
N VAL A 88 3.03 -0.72 -16.01
CA VAL A 88 3.92 0.45 -16.09
C VAL A 88 5.38 0.02 -16.27
N GLU A 89 5.84 -0.98 -15.53
CA GLU A 89 7.21 -1.51 -15.63
C GLU A 89 7.47 -2.11 -17.02
N GLU A 90 6.52 -2.87 -17.57
CA GLU A 90 6.60 -3.42 -18.93
C GLU A 90 6.67 -2.33 -20.00
N LYS A 91 5.92 -1.23 -19.84
CA LYS A 91 5.92 -0.09 -20.77
C LYS A 91 7.14 0.82 -20.64
N ALA A 92 7.88 0.73 -19.54
CA ALA A 92 9.09 1.51 -19.32
C ALA A 92 10.31 0.89 -20.05
N HIS A 93 10.18 -0.34 -20.54
CA HIS A 93 11.15 -1.06 -21.36
C HIS A 93 10.79 -0.99 -22.85
#